data_AF-A0AA35TGZ6-F1
#
_entry.id   AF-A0AA35TGZ6-F1
#
_cell.length_a   1.000
_cell.length_b   1.000
_cell.length_c   1.000
_cell.angle_alpha   90.00
_cell.angle_beta   90.00
_cell.angle_gamma   90.00
#
_symmetry.space_group_name_H-M   'P 1'
#
loop_
_entity.id
_entity.type
_entity.pdbx_description
1 polymer ?
#
loop_
_entity_poly.entity_id
_entity_poly.type
_entity_poly.pdbx_seq_one_letter_code
_entity_poly.pdbx_strand_id
1 'polypeptide(L)'
;MFAQVMNMCSSAGLGLKLQQKIIQLNPLLEAFGNARTELNDNSSRFGKFIQLLFESSGRIVGAGLEQYLLEKSRVCVQTEKERNFHIFYYLYAGLPQEKKAQLHLKV
;
A
#
# COMPACT_ATOMS: atom_id res chain seq x y z
N MET A 1 8.87 -13.56 3.17
CA MET A 1 9.10 -12.09 3.11
C MET A 1 7.99 -11.52 2.21
N PHE A 2 6.75 -11.30 2.64
CA PHE A 2 6.20 -10.63 3.82
C PHE A 2 4.91 -11.34 4.30
N ALA A 3 5.03 -12.43 5.07
CA ALA A 3 3.91 -12.97 5.82
C ALA A 3 3.89 -12.30 7.20
N GLN A 4 3.75 -10.97 7.22
CA GLN A 4 3.28 -10.29 8.41
C GLN A 4 1.81 -10.07 8.17
N VAL A 5 1.00 -11.02 8.64
CA VAL A 5 -0.40 -10.76 8.94
C VAL A 5 -0.38 -9.51 9.80
N MET A 6 -0.81 -8.37 9.26
CA MET A 6 -1.13 -7.21 10.06
C MET A 6 -2.32 -7.60 10.93
N ASN A 7 -2.04 -8.26 12.06
CA ASN A 7 -3.04 -8.61 13.05
C ASN A 7 -3.51 -7.31 13.70
N MET A 8 -4.49 -6.68 13.07
CA MET A 8 -5.14 -5.50 13.62
C MET A 8 -6.14 -5.98 14.69
N CYS A 9 -5.62 -6.24 15.89
CA CYS A 9 -6.44 -6.53 17.06
C CYS A 9 -7.09 -5.24 17.56
N SER A 10 -8.33 -5.34 18.04
CA SER A 10 -9.06 -4.25 18.69
C SER A 10 -8.43 -3.94 20.06
N SER A 11 -7.30 -3.24 20.10
CA SER A 11 -6.77 -2.74 21.38
C SER A 11 -7.72 -1.66 21.92
N ALA A 12 -8.26 -1.88 23.12
CA ALA A 12 -9.19 -0.99 23.82
C ALA A 12 -8.57 0.36 24.26
N GLY A 13 -7.45 0.78 23.68
CA GLY A 13 -6.74 2.02 23.99
C GLY A 13 -6.41 2.79 22.72
N LEU A 14 -6.91 4.02 22.64
CA LEU A 14 -6.73 5.03 21.58
C LEU A 14 -7.29 4.69 20.17
N GLY A 15 -8.59 4.97 19.99
CA GLY A 15 -8.98 6.12 19.17
C GLY A 15 -9.43 5.94 17.71
N LEU A 16 -9.34 4.74 17.10
CA LEU A 16 -9.93 4.50 15.77
C LEU A 16 -10.60 3.13 15.71
N LYS A 17 -11.83 3.09 15.17
CA LYS A 17 -12.53 1.83 14.90
C LYS A 17 -11.69 1.02 13.90
N LEU A 18 -11.59 -0.29 14.08
CA LEU A 18 -10.79 -1.18 13.23
C LEU A 18 -11.04 -0.97 11.72
N GLN A 19 -12.30 -0.72 11.35
CA GLN A 19 -12.73 -0.37 9.99
C GLN A 19 -11.99 0.86 9.44
N GLN A 20 -11.84 1.90 10.25
CA GLN A 20 -11.16 3.13 9.85
C GLN A 20 -9.67 2.88 9.65
N LYS A 21 -9.04 2.04 10.49
CA LYS A 21 -7.64 1.64 10.30
C LYS A 21 -7.44 0.92 8.97
N ILE A 22 -8.34 -0.02 8.62
CA ILE A 22 -8.29 -0.72 7.32
C ILE A 22 -8.39 0.28 6.16
N ILE A 23 -9.31 1.24 6.23
CA ILE A 23 -9.49 2.26 5.19
C ILE A 23 -8.26 3.17 5.08
N GLN A 24 -7.68 3.60 6.19
CA GLN A 24 -6.49 4.46 6.22
C GLN A 24 -5.22 3.80 5.69
N LEU A 25 -5.16 2.46 5.66
CA LEU A 25 -4.04 1.73 5.06
C LEU A 25 -4.09 1.73 3.52
N ASN A 26 -5.25 1.95 2.90
CA ASN A 26 -5.37 1.89 1.43
C ASN A 26 -4.42 2.85 0.71
N PRO A 27 -4.32 4.15 1.05
CA PRO A 27 -3.38 5.06 0.39
C PRO A 27 -1.92 4.56 0.43
N LEU A 28 -1.52 3.94 1.54
CA LEU A 28 -0.18 3.36 1.66
C LEU A 28 -0.02 2.16 0.72
N LEU A 29 -0.97 1.23 0.73
CA LEU A 29 -0.92 0.06 -0.15
C LEU A 29 -0.98 0.43 -1.63
N GLU A 30 -1.76 1.46 -1.98
CA GLU A 30 -1.84 1.97 -3.35
C GLU A 30 -0.51 2.63 -3.76
N ALA A 31 0.13 3.41 -2.88
CA ALA A 31 1.43 3.99 -3.18
C ALA A 31 2.48 2.91 -3.52
N PHE A 32 2.53 1.83 -2.74
CA PHE A 32 3.52 0.76 -2.92
C PHE A 32 3.14 -0.32 -3.95
N GLY A 33 1.84 -0.49 -4.23
CA GLY A 33 1.32 -1.62 -5.00
C GLY A 33 0.61 -1.23 -6.29
N ASN A 34 0.30 0.05 -6.50
CA ASN A 34 -0.35 0.52 -7.72
C ASN A 34 0.61 1.26 -8.64
N ALA A 35 0.32 1.17 -9.93
CA ALA A 35 1.05 1.83 -10.99
C ALA A 35 0.11 2.26 -12.11
N ARG A 36 0.56 3.21 -12.93
CA ARG A 36 -0.12 3.57 -14.17
C ARG A 36 0.21 2.54 -15.24
N THR A 37 -0.83 1.96 -15.82
CA THR A 37 -0.77 1.17 -17.06
C THR A 37 -1.33 1.99 -18.23
N GLU A 38 -1.37 1.42 -19.43
CA GLU A 38 -1.96 2.11 -20.59
C GLU A 38 -3.46 2.40 -20.41
N LEU A 39 -4.20 1.53 -19.72
CA LEU A 39 -5.66 1.61 -19.58
C LEU A 39 -6.13 2.14 -18.23
N ASN A 40 -5.28 2.16 -17.21
CA ASN A 40 -5.66 2.56 -15.85
C ASN A 40 -4.51 3.26 -15.14
N ASP A 41 -4.75 4.51 -14.74
CA ASP A 41 -3.76 5.35 -14.07
C ASP A 41 -3.41 4.86 -12.65
N ASN A 42 -4.29 4.12 -11.98
CA ASN A 42 -4.13 3.60 -10.63
C ASN A 42 -4.42 2.08 -10.58
N SER A 43 -3.71 1.30 -11.39
CA SER A 43 -3.90 -0.16 -11.48
C SER A 43 -3.17 -0.88 -10.36
N SER A 44 -3.88 -1.69 -9.57
CA SER A 44 -3.26 -2.58 -8.58
C SER A 44 -2.43 -3.67 -9.27
N ARG A 45 -1.16 -3.78 -8.90
CA ARG A 45 -0.21 -4.77 -9.44
C ARG A 45 0.21 -5.80 -8.38
N PHE A 46 -0.67 -6.01 -7.41
CA PHE A 46 -0.61 -7.03 -6.37
C PHE A 46 -2.04 -7.48 -6.05
N GLY A 47 -2.19 -8.72 -5.59
CA GLY A 47 -3.42 -9.17 -4.97
C GLY A 47 -3.45 -8.84 -3.49
N LYS A 48 -4.63 -8.42 -3.01
CA LYS A 48 -4.89 -8.02 -1.62
C LYS A 48 -5.98 -8.91 -1.02
N PHE A 49 -5.64 -9.72 -0.02
CA PHE A 49 -6.60 -10.41 0.84
C PHE A 49 -6.88 -9.58 2.06
N ILE A 50 -8.15 -9.36 2.39
CA ILE A 50 -8.51 -8.85 3.71
C ILE A 50 -9.46 -9.85 4.34
N GLN A 51 -8.97 -10.53 5.38
CA GLN A 51 -9.77 -11.40 6.22
C GLN A 51 -10.37 -10.57 7.36
N LEU A 52 -11.69 -10.62 7.53
CA LEU A 52 -12.39 -9.96 8.63
C LEU A 52 -12.87 -11.00 9.63
N LEU A 53 -12.61 -10.75 10.92
CA LEU A 53 -13.04 -11.59 12.03
C LEU A 53 -14.25 -10.95 12.70
N PHE A 54 -15.35 -11.70 12.78
CA PHE A 54 -16.61 -11.25 13.37
C PHE A 54 -16.94 -12.04 14.64
N GLU A 55 -17.51 -11.35 15.62
CA GLU A 55 -18.20 -11.98 16.74
C GLU A 55 -19.64 -12.36 16.34
N SER A 56 -20.30 -13.24 17.10
CA SER A 56 -21.69 -13.65 16.87
C SER A 56 -22.68 -12.48 16.78
N SER A 57 -22.35 -11.33 17.38
CA SER A 57 -23.11 -10.08 17.30
C SER A 57 -23.02 -9.37 15.95
N GLY A 58 -22.17 -9.83 15.02
CA GLY A 58 -21.89 -9.19 13.74
C GLY A 58 -20.86 -8.05 13.82
N ARG A 59 -20.27 -7.81 15.00
CA ARG A 59 -19.22 -6.81 15.19
C ARG A 59 -17.86 -7.33 14.69
N ILE A 60 -17.12 -6.51 13.95
CA ILE A 60 -15.73 -6.82 13.57
C ILE A 60 -14.83 -6.68 14.80
N VAL A 61 -14.14 -7.77 15.15
CA VAL A 61 -13.23 -7.85 16.30
C VAL A 61 -11.76 -7.90 15.90
N GLY A 62 -11.47 -8.28 14.65
CA GLY A 62 -10.12 -8.33 14.11
C GLY A 62 -10.12 -8.32 12.58
N ALA A 63 -8.96 -8.06 12.00
CA ALA A 63 -8.72 -8.22 10.57
C ALA A 63 -7.29 -8.68 10.29
N GLY A 64 -7.13 -9.53 9.29
CA GLY A 64 -5.86 -9.93 8.70
C GLY A 64 -5.73 -9.40 7.28
N LEU A 65 -4.52 -8.99 6.90
CA LEU A 65 -4.19 -8.54 5.55
C LEU A 65 -3.07 -9.43 5.00
N GLU A 66 -3.28 -10.00 3.83
CA GLU A 66 -2.25 -10.72 3.08
C GLU A 66 -2.08 -10.12 1.69
N GLN A 67 -0.83 -10.01 1.27
CA GLN A 67 -0.46 -9.57 -0.08
C GLN A 67 0.14 -10.74 -0.84
N TYR A 68 -0.20 -10.83 -2.13
CA TYR A 68 0.33 -11.85 -3.02
C TYR A 68 0.58 -11.30 -4.42
N LEU A 69 1.49 -11.96 -5.14
CA LEU A 69 1.76 -11.74 -6.56
C LEU A 69 2.05 -10.28 -6.95
N LEU A 70 2.94 -9.61 -6.21
CA LEU A 70 3.45 -8.31 -6.65
C LEU A 70 4.19 -8.47 -7.99
N GLU A 71 3.89 -7.62 -8.96
CA GLU A 71 4.57 -7.56 -10.25
C GLU A 71 6.01 -7.01 -10.11
N LYS A 72 6.93 -7.88 -9.66
CA LYS A 72 8.32 -7.51 -9.34
C LYS A 72 9.09 -6.90 -10.50
N SER A 73 8.82 -7.35 -11.74
CA SER A 73 9.49 -6.84 -12.96
C SER A 73 9.30 -5.34 -13.14
N ARG A 74 8.15 -4.80 -12.73
CA ARG A 74 7.81 -3.38 -12.86
C ARG A 74 8.79 -2.45 -12.17
N VAL A 75 9.49 -2.93 -11.13
CA VAL A 75 10.52 -2.11 -10.45
C VAL A 75 11.67 -1.77 -11.41
N CYS A 76 12.06 -2.71 -12.27
CA CYS A 76 13.24 -2.58 -13.13
C CYS A 76 12.90 -2.19 -14.57
N VAL A 77 11.75 -2.64 -15.09
CA VAL A 77 11.36 -2.47 -16.50
C VAL A 77 9.89 -2.08 -16.60
N GLN A 78 9.58 -1.13 -17.47
CA GLN A 78 8.21 -0.72 -17.80
C GLN A 78 8.03 -0.70 -19.31
N THR A 79 6.84 -1.08 -19.78
CA THR A 79 6.44 -0.93 -21.17
C THR A 79 6.25 0.55 -21.51
N GLU A 80 6.34 0.91 -22.78
CA GLU A 80 6.02 2.25 -23.26
C GLU A 80 4.66 2.73 -22.72
N LYS A 81 4.59 4.00 -22.29
CA LYS A 81 3.42 4.65 -21.67
C LYS A 81 3.01 4.15 -20.28
N GLU A 82 3.64 3.11 -19.76
CA GLU A 82 3.45 2.67 -18.37
C GLU A 82 4.44 3.37 -17.42
N ARG A 83 4.11 3.36 -16.13
CA ARG A 83 4.99 3.88 -15.07
C ARG A 83 5.34 2.80 -14.06
N ASN A 84 6.35 3.11 -13.24
CA ASN A 84 6.68 2.33 -12.06
C ASN A 84 5.61 2.54 -10.96
N PHE A 85 5.79 1.91 -9.80
CA PHE A 85 4.92 2.11 -8.64
C PHE A 85 4.86 3.57 -8.20
N HIS A 86 3.69 4.01 -7.76
CA HIS A 86 3.43 5.41 -7.40
C HIS A 86 4.38 5.95 -6.32
N ILE A 87 4.83 5.11 -5.39
CA ILE A 87 5.73 5.51 -4.29
C ILE A 87 7.00 6.19 -4.78
N PHE A 88 7.58 5.75 -5.91
CA PHE A 88 8.81 6.38 -6.44
C PHE A 88 8.57 7.83 -6.86
N TYR A 89 7.40 8.10 -7.45
CA TYR A 89 7.01 9.44 -7.87
C TYR A 89 6.57 10.30 -6.70
N TYR A 90 5.83 9.74 -5.75
CA TYR A 90 5.40 10.46 -4.54
C TYR A 90 6.59 10.84 -3.67
N LEU A 91 7.56 9.94 -3.50
CA LEU A 91 8.79 10.21 -2.77
C LEU A 91 9.58 11.30 -3.48
N TYR A 92 9.82 11.18 -4.80
CA TYR A 92 10.57 12.19 -5.52
C TYR A 92 9.87 13.55 -5.55
N ALA A 93 8.55 13.61 -5.74
CA ALA A 93 7.81 14.87 -5.75
C ALA A 93 7.66 15.49 -4.36
N GLY A 94 7.50 14.67 -3.32
CA GLY A 94 7.26 15.12 -1.95
C GLY A 94 8.50 15.41 -1.12
N LEU A 95 9.68 14.95 -1.52
CA LEU A 95 10.91 15.22 -0.78
C LEU A 95 11.38 16.68 -0.94
N PRO A 96 11.81 17.34 0.16
CA PRO A 96 12.49 18.62 0.09
C PRO A 96 13.80 18.52 -0.70
N GLN A 97 14.20 19.64 -1.30
CA GLN A 97 15.40 19.74 -2.12
C GLN A 97 16.68 19.27 -1.39
N GLU A 98 16.81 19.64 -0.11
CA GLU A 98 17.91 19.21 0.76
C GLU A 98 17.96 17.68 0.89
N LYS A 99 16.80 17.04 1.07
CA LYS A 99 16.69 15.58 1.18
C LYS A 99 16.98 14.88 -0.16
N LYS A 100 16.59 15.46 -1.29
CA LYS A 100 16.97 14.95 -2.61
C LYS A 100 18.49 14.95 -2.78
N ALA A 101 19.16 16.03 -2.39
CA ALA A 101 20.62 16.12 -2.44
C ALA A 101 21.30 15.10 -1.50
N GLN A 102 20.80 14.95 -0.26
CA GLN A 102 21.30 13.94 0.70
C GLN A 102 21.15 12.51 0.17
N LEU A 103 20.10 12.23 -0.60
CA LEU A 103 19.84 10.92 -1.21
C LEU A 103 20.46 10.78 -2.61
N HIS A 104 21.26 11.74 -3.06
CA HIS A 104 21.89 11.78 -4.38
C HIS A 104 20.90 11.63 -5.55
N LEU A 105 19.67 12.10 -5.37
CA LEU A 105 18.67 12.12 -6.43
C LEU A 105 18.97 13.29 -7.37
N LYS A 106 18.96 13.03 -8.67
CA LYS A 106 19.10 14.10 -9.67
C LYS A 106 17.94 15.07 -9.53
N VAL A 107 18.27 16.34 -9.43
CA VAL A 107 17.32 17.46 -9.34
C VAL A 107 17.12 18.00 -10.74
#